data_AF-A0A0N0LYY2-F1
#
_entry.id   AF-A0A0N0LYY2-F1
#
_cell.length_a   1.000
_cell.length_b   1.000
_cell.length_c   1.000
_cell.angle_alpha   90.00
_cell.angle_beta   90.00
_cell.angle_gamma   90.00
#
_symmetry.space_group_name_H-M   'P 1'
#
loop_
_entity.id
_entity.type
_entity.pdbx_description
1 polymer ?
#
loop_
_entity_poly.entity_id
_entity_poly.type
_entity_poly.pdbx_seq_one_letter_code
_entity_poly.pdbx_strand_id
1 'polypeptide(L)'
;MKFKKLLSRIIIATMITFTGTLSYQAIEQTHISHAAHNYYGKKQCTWWAFKRRAQLGKPVSNRWGNAKNWYSNARRSGYATGHKPRKYAVMQSTRGYYGHVAVVEKVYKNGKIKISEYNYNVPLGYGTRIISKSSARNYNYIY
;
A
#
# COMPACT_ATOMS: atom_id res chain seq x y z
N MET A 1 2.37 -47.57 1.91
CA MET A 1 1.42 -46.98 0.92
C MET A 1 0.71 -45.69 1.37
N LYS A 2 0.51 -45.44 2.67
CA LYS A 2 -0.19 -44.22 3.19
C LYS A 2 0.63 -42.92 3.11
N PHE A 3 1.96 -42.99 3.28
CA PHE A 3 2.84 -41.81 3.28
C PHE A 3 2.93 -41.10 1.92
N LYS A 4 3.00 -41.85 0.81
CA LYS A 4 3.00 -41.31 -0.55
C LYS A 4 1.70 -40.55 -0.88
N LYS A 5 0.56 -41.02 -0.38
CA LYS A 5 -0.75 -40.35 -0.53
C LYS A 5 -0.85 -39.07 0.30
N LEU A 6 -0.26 -39.04 1.51
CA LEU A 6 -0.23 -37.85 2.35
C LEU A 6 0.66 -36.75 1.75
N LEU A 7 1.85 -37.11 1.27
CA LEU A 7 2.78 -36.18 0.63
C LEU A 7 2.19 -35.58 -0.66
N SER A 8 1.54 -36.42 -1.48
CA SER A 8 0.84 -35.96 -2.69
C SER A 8 -0.29 -34.96 -2.37
N ARG A 9 -1.06 -35.19 -1.30
CA ARG A 9 -2.11 -34.24 -0.86
C ARG A 9 -1.54 -32.91 -0.38
N ILE A 10 -0.41 -32.93 0.34
CA ILE A 10 0.26 -31.69 0.80
C ILE A 10 0.78 -30.88 -0.39
N ILE A 11 1.40 -31.54 -1.38
CA ILE A 11 1.91 -30.89 -2.60
C ILE A 11 0.76 -30.26 -3.40
N ILE A 12 -0.36 -30.99 -3.57
CA ILE A 12 -1.54 -30.48 -4.27
C ILE A 12 -2.15 -29.28 -3.51
N ALA A 13 -2.32 -29.39 -2.19
CA ALA A 13 -2.87 -28.30 -1.38
C ALA A 13 -1.97 -27.04 -1.43
N THR A 14 -0.65 -27.23 -1.35
CA THR A 14 0.32 -26.13 -1.41
C THR A 14 0.30 -25.46 -2.78
N MET A 15 0.26 -26.26 -3.86
CA MET A 15 0.13 -25.75 -5.22
C MET A 15 -1.17 -24.95 -5.42
N ILE A 16 -2.30 -25.43 -4.91
CA ILE A 16 -3.60 -24.72 -5.00
C ILE A 16 -3.55 -23.40 -4.24
N THR A 17 -2.99 -23.37 -3.03
CA THR A 17 -2.86 -22.11 -2.28
C THR A 17 -1.90 -21.14 -2.94
N PHE A 18 -0.77 -21.61 -3.46
CA PHE A 18 0.22 -20.78 -4.14
C PHE A 18 -0.31 -20.20 -5.45
N THR A 19 -0.93 -21.02 -6.30
CA THR A 19 -1.58 -20.55 -7.52
C THR A 19 -2.74 -19.62 -7.21
N GLY A 20 -3.57 -19.92 -6.21
CA GLY A 20 -4.65 -19.03 -5.76
C GLY A 20 -4.15 -17.65 -5.34
N THR A 21 -3.05 -17.57 -4.58
CA THR A 21 -2.45 -16.28 -4.20
C THR A 21 -1.85 -15.52 -5.38
N LEU A 22 -1.16 -16.21 -6.29
CA LEU A 22 -0.63 -15.63 -7.53
C LEU A 22 -1.73 -15.14 -8.45
N SER A 23 -2.82 -15.91 -8.61
CA SER A 23 -3.98 -15.53 -9.40
C SER A 23 -4.71 -14.34 -8.78
N TYR A 24 -4.87 -14.29 -7.46
CA TYR A 24 -5.48 -13.14 -6.79
C TYR A 24 -4.63 -11.88 -6.94
N GLN A 25 -3.31 -12.01 -6.78
CA GLN A 25 -2.36 -10.92 -7.01
C GLN A 25 -2.33 -10.48 -8.48
N ALA A 26 -2.38 -11.43 -9.42
CA ALA A 26 -2.40 -11.15 -10.86
C ALA A 26 -3.73 -10.53 -11.30
N ILE A 27 -4.87 -10.97 -10.78
CA ILE A 27 -6.19 -10.37 -11.06
C ILE A 27 -6.26 -8.94 -10.51
N GLU A 28 -5.76 -8.69 -9.30
CA GLU A 28 -5.57 -7.31 -8.79
C GLU A 28 -4.65 -6.48 -9.71
N GLN A 29 -3.65 -7.11 -10.34
CA GLN A 29 -2.66 -6.46 -11.19
C GLN A 29 -3.12 -6.24 -12.65
N THR A 30 -3.97 -7.10 -13.22
CA THR A 30 -4.47 -7.01 -14.60
C THR A 30 -5.56 -5.95 -14.81
N HIS A 31 -6.09 -5.35 -13.73
CA HIS A 31 -6.97 -4.18 -13.81
C HIS A 31 -6.22 -2.83 -13.91
N ILE A 32 -4.90 -2.85 -14.10
CA ILE A 32 -4.06 -1.65 -14.26
C ILE A 32 -3.73 -1.41 -15.74
N SER A 33 -4.73 -1.07 -16.54
CA SER A 33 -4.51 -0.40 -17.84
C SER A 33 -5.63 0.55 -18.27
N HIS A 34 -6.73 0.60 -17.52
CA HIS A 34 -7.59 1.78 -17.42
C HIS A 34 -7.59 2.17 -15.94
N ALA A 35 -7.32 3.43 -15.59
CA ALA A 35 -7.25 3.85 -14.19
C ALA A 35 -8.55 3.43 -13.47
N ALA A 36 -8.47 2.39 -12.63
CA ALA A 36 -9.61 1.91 -11.86
C ALA A 36 -10.31 3.11 -11.20
N HIS A 37 -11.64 3.15 -11.27
CA HIS A 37 -12.40 4.28 -10.74
C HIS A 37 -11.99 4.53 -9.28
N ASN A 38 -11.63 5.76 -8.94
CA ASN A 38 -11.14 6.12 -7.62
C ASN A 38 -12.32 6.53 -6.74
N TYR A 39 -12.71 5.66 -5.80
CA TYR A 39 -13.85 5.91 -4.89
C TYR A 39 -13.48 6.77 -3.68
N TYR A 40 -12.22 7.15 -3.51
CA TYR A 40 -11.84 8.09 -2.46
C TYR A 40 -12.27 9.51 -2.83
N GLY A 41 -12.68 10.30 -1.83
CA GLY A 41 -13.07 11.69 -2.04
C GLY A 41 -11.97 12.49 -2.73
N LYS A 42 -12.32 13.17 -3.83
CA LYS A 42 -11.36 14.01 -4.59
C LYS A 42 -10.65 14.98 -3.66
N LYS A 43 -9.39 15.28 -3.97
CA LYS A 43 -8.52 16.17 -3.19
C LYS A 43 -8.22 15.68 -1.76
N GLN A 44 -8.49 14.43 -1.40
CA GLN A 44 -8.06 13.86 -0.12
C GLN A 44 -6.70 13.15 -0.24
N CYS A 45 -6.04 12.94 0.90
CA CYS A 45 -4.76 12.23 0.96
C CYS A 45 -4.86 10.81 0.38
N THR A 46 -5.95 10.11 0.66
CA THR A 46 -6.28 8.76 0.16
C THR A 46 -6.49 8.75 -1.35
N TRP A 47 -7.20 9.75 -1.89
CA TRP A 47 -7.42 9.90 -3.33
C TRP A 47 -6.11 10.08 -4.10
N TRP A 48 -5.22 10.94 -3.59
CA TRP A 48 -3.90 11.13 -4.21
C TRP A 48 -3.06 9.86 -4.12
N ALA A 49 -2.97 9.25 -2.93
CA ALA A 49 -2.17 8.05 -2.73
C ALA A 49 -2.64 6.91 -3.66
N PHE A 50 -3.95 6.71 -3.82
CA PHE A 50 -4.50 5.74 -4.76
C PHE A 50 -4.06 6.02 -6.21
N LYS A 51 -4.29 7.24 -6.69
CA LYS A 51 -3.93 7.64 -8.06
C LYS A 51 -2.43 7.48 -8.31
N ARG A 52 -1.60 7.97 -7.38
CA ARG A 52 -0.14 7.95 -7.52
C ARG A 52 0.42 6.54 -7.46
N ARG A 53 -0.11 5.67 -6.59
CA ARG A 53 0.26 4.25 -6.52
C ARG A 53 -0.06 3.50 -7.81
N ALA A 54 -1.22 3.77 -8.42
CA ALA A 54 -1.55 3.22 -9.74
C ALA A 54 -0.57 3.70 -10.84
N GLN A 55 -0.24 4.99 -10.88
CA GLN A 55 0.77 5.54 -11.82
C GLN A 55 2.16 4.93 -11.66
N LEU A 56 2.49 4.42 -10.47
CA LEU A 56 3.76 3.79 -10.14
C LEU A 56 3.76 2.27 -10.37
N GLY A 57 2.70 1.72 -10.97
CA GLY A 57 2.55 0.28 -11.20
C GLY A 57 2.40 -0.52 -9.91
N LYS A 58 1.92 0.13 -8.84
CA LYS A 58 1.77 -0.47 -7.51
C LYS A 58 0.41 -0.11 -6.93
N PRO A 59 -0.71 -0.51 -7.54
CA PRO A 59 -2.04 -0.11 -7.08
C PRO A 59 -2.28 -0.40 -5.60
N VAL A 60 -3.33 0.22 -5.08
CA VAL A 60 -3.88 -0.04 -3.74
C VAL A 60 -5.39 -0.18 -3.86
N SER A 61 -6.03 -0.84 -2.88
CA SER A 61 -7.46 -1.04 -2.93
C SER A 61 -8.25 0.27 -2.80
N ASN A 62 -9.41 0.32 -3.47
CA ASN A 62 -10.43 1.35 -3.28
C ASN A 62 -11.27 1.18 -2.00
N ARG A 63 -11.08 0.10 -1.24
CA ARG A 63 -12.00 -0.31 -0.15
C ARG A 63 -11.39 -0.19 1.24
N TRP A 64 -10.26 0.50 1.40
CA TRP A 64 -9.60 0.63 2.70
C TRP A 64 -10.15 1.77 3.57
N GLY A 65 -11.02 2.61 3.02
CA GLY A 65 -11.69 3.70 3.73
C GLY A 65 -10.72 4.78 4.19
N ASN A 66 -10.92 5.29 5.42
CA ASN A 66 -10.10 6.35 5.98
C ASN A 66 -8.63 5.94 6.13
N ALA A 67 -7.73 6.91 5.98
CA ALA A 67 -6.29 6.72 6.01
C ALA A 67 -5.79 5.97 7.26
N LYS A 68 -6.42 6.17 8.43
CA LYS A 68 -6.07 5.46 9.68
C LYS A 68 -6.21 3.93 9.56
N ASN A 69 -7.09 3.44 8.70
CA ASN A 69 -7.38 2.02 8.52
C ASN A 69 -6.54 1.36 7.43
N TRP A 70 -5.82 2.15 6.62
CA TRP A 70 -5.11 1.65 5.44
C TRP A 70 -4.08 0.58 5.77
N TYR A 71 -3.28 0.75 6.83
CA TYR A 71 -2.26 -0.23 7.18
C TYR A 71 -2.86 -1.61 7.54
N SER A 72 -3.87 -1.65 8.40
CA SER A 72 -4.55 -2.89 8.78
C SER A 72 -5.32 -3.52 7.61
N ASN A 73 -5.98 -2.70 6.79
CA ASN A 73 -6.73 -3.18 5.64
C ASN A 73 -5.80 -3.71 4.52
N ALA A 74 -4.66 -3.05 4.29
CA ALA A 74 -3.65 -3.51 3.36
C ALA A 74 -3.11 -4.88 3.77
N ARG A 75 -2.77 -5.05 5.06
CA ARG A 75 -2.37 -6.36 5.61
C ARG A 75 -3.44 -7.43 5.37
N ARG A 76 -4.71 -7.14 5.67
CA ARG A 76 -5.83 -8.06 5.41
C ARG A 76 -6.01 -8.39 3.93
N SER A 77 -5.66 -7.46 3.04
CA SER A 77 -5.72 -7.63 1.59
C SER A 77 -4.47 -8.31 1.01
N GLY A 78 -3.55 -8.81 1.86
CA GLY A 78 -2.34 -9.52 1.42
C GLY A 78 -1.17 -8.63 0.99
N TYR A 79 -1.23 -7.32 1.24
CA TYR A 79 -0.10 -6.43 0.94
C TYR A 79 1.03 -6.64 1.94
N ALA A 80 2.27 -6.59 1.45
CA ALA A 80 3.43 -6.49 2.31
C ALA A 80 3.43 -5.14 3.03
N THR A 81 3.61 -5.15 4.35
CA THR A 81 3.62 -3.95 5.17
C THR A 81 4.76 -3.97 6.18
N GLY A 82 5.14 -2.81 6.71
CA GLY A 82 6.13 -2.73 7.79
C GLY A 82 6.39 -1.31 8.26
N HIS A 83 7.55 -1.11 8.88
CA HIS A 83 7.95 0.17 9.50
C HIS A 83 9.22 0.78 8.87
N LYS A 84 9.68 0.21 7.75
CA LYS A 84 10.84 0.73 7.01
C LYS A 84 10.37 1.51 5.77
N PRO A 85 10.81 2.76 5.56
CA PRO A 85 10.48 3.49 4.35
C PRO A 85 11.09 2.84 3.12
N ARG A 86 10.29 2.71 2.05
CA ARG A 86 10.74 2.24 0.74
C ARG A 86 10.25 3.20 -0.34
N LYS A 87 11.04 3.38 -1.39
CA LYS A 87 10.60 4.16 -2.55
C LYS A 87 9.29 3.57 -3.08
N TYR A 88 8.32 4.45 -3.33
CA TYR A 88 6.95 4.18 -3.77
C TYR A 88 6.02 3.51 -2.75
N ALA A 89 6.46 3.25 -1.53
CA ALA A 89 5.57 2.81 -0.47
C ALA A 89 4.57 3.91 -0.11
N VAL A 90 3.39 3.52 0.40
CA VAL A 90 2.50 4.46 1.10
C VAL A 90 2.99 4.59 2.54
N MET A 91 3.32 5.80 2.97
CA MET A 91 3.54 6.17 4.36
C MET A 91 2.18 6.45 5.01
N GLN A 92 1.89 5.84 6.16
CA GLN A 92 0.60 5.93 6.83
C GLN A 92 0.75 6.30 8.30
N SER A 93 -0.18 7.13 8.78
CA SER A 93 -0.34 7.45 10.20
C SER A 93 -1.79 7.28 10.63
N THR A 94 -1.99 6.76 11.84
CA THR A 94 -3.29 6.69 12.51
C THR A 94 -3.66 7.98 13.26
N ARG A 95 -2.74 8.95 13.35
CA ARG A 95 -2.93 10.18 14.12
C ARG A 95 -4.01 11.07 13.49
N GLY A 96 -4.88 11.62 14.33
CA GLY A 96 -6.02 12.43 13.92
C GLY A 96 -7.28 11.60 13.62
N TYR A 97 -8.40 12.28 13.40
CA TYR A 97 -9.71 11.63 13.25
C TYR A 97 -9.75 10.66 12.05
N TYR A 98 -9.24 11.08 10.89
CA TYR A 98 -9.19 10.28 9.66
C TYR A 98 -7.87 9.53 9.44
N GLY A 99 -6.81 9.83 10.21
CA GLY A 99 -5.45 9.44 9.89
C GLY A 99 -4.87 10.22 8.70
N HIS A 100 -3.68 9.82 8.23
CA HIS A 100 -3.07 10.42 7.05
C HIS A 100 -2.27 9.40 6.23
N VAL A 101 -2.25 9.58 4.90
CA VAL A 101 -1.41 8.80 3.98
C VAL A 101 -0.69 9.69 2.98
N ALA A 102 0.53 9.29 2.63
CA ALA A 102 1.36 9.95 1.62
C ALA A 102 2.16 8.90 0.84
N VAL A 103 2.64 9.24 -0.37
CA VAL A 103 3.49 8.33 -1.16
C VAL A 103 4.94 8.72 -1.01
N VAL A 104 5.82 7.76 -0.71
CA VAL A 104 7.27 7.96 -0.63
C VAL A 104 7.84 8.08 -2.05
N GLU A 105 8.20 9.28 -2.47
CA GLU A 105 8.78 9.52 -3.79
C GLU A 105 10.28 9.19 -3.84
N LYS A 106 10.98 9.39 -2.72
CA LYS A 106 12.43 9.14 -2.61
C LYS A 106 12.82 8.77 -1.19
N VAL A 107 13.74 7.83 -1.06
CA VAL A 107 14.50 7.58 0.18
C VAL A 107 15.94 8.06 -0.07
N TYR A 108 16.41 9.00 0.73
CA TYR A 108 17.76 9.56 0.61
C TYR A 108 18.79 8.68 1.35
N LYS A 109 20.08 8.78 0.97
CA LYS A 109 21.17 8.03 1.61
C LYS A 109 21.25 8.26 3.13
N ASN A 110 20.96 9.48 3.59
CA ASN A 110 20.92 9.83 5.02
C ASN A 110 19.64 9.37 5.75
N GLY A 111 18.77 8.60 5.08
CA GLY A 111 17.53 8.06 5.64
C GLY A 111 16.37 9.05 5.74
N LYS A 112 16.52 10.29 5.28
CA LYS A 112 15.37 11.19 5.05
C LYS A 112 14.50 10.61 3.93
N ILE A 113 13.24 11.00 3.88
CA ILE A 113 12.34 10.63 2.78
C ILE A 113 11.66 11.87 2.19
N LYS A 114 11.49 11.89 0.87
CA LYS A 114 10.59 12.82 0.18
C LYS A 114 9.24 12.13 0.00
N ILE A 115 8.17 12.80 0.42
CA ILE A 115 6.81 12.31 0.22
C ILE A 115 6.01 13.26 -0.67
N SER A 116 5.02 12.72 -1.37
CA SER A 116 3.95 13.47 -2.03
C SER A 116 2.61 13.16 -1.35
N GLU A 117 1.80 14.18 -1.14
CA GLU A 117 0.53 14.06 -0.41
C GLU A 117 -0.48 15.10 -0.90
N TYR A 118 -1.69 15.04 -0.36
CA TYR A 118 -2.76 15.97 -0.68
C TYR A 118 -3.55 16.32 0.58
N ASN A 119 -4.03 17.55 0.69
CA ASN A 119 -4.88 18.02 1.79
C ASN A 119 -4.30 17.73 3.18
N TYR A 120 -3.02 18.07 3.38
CA TYR A 120 -2.36 17.97 4.69
C TYR A 120 -1.55 19.23 4.98
N ASN A 121 -0.48 19.49 4.21
CA ASN A 121 0.29 20.72 4.32
C ASN A 121 -0.24 21.83 3.39
N VAL A 122 -1.01 21.47 2.37
CA VAL A 122 -1.72 22.38 1.48
C VAL A 122 -3.20 22.02 1.53
N PRO A 123 -4.08 22.89 2.05
CA PRO A 123 -5.52 22.63 2.10
C PRO A 123 -6.08 22.34 0.72
N LEU A 124 -6.77 21.20 0.58
CA LEU A 124 -7.38 20.73 -0.67
C LEU A 124 -6.43 20.78 -1.88
N GLY A 125 -5.12 20.63 -1.65
CA GLY A 125 -4.09 20.78 -2.67
C GLY A 125 -2.97 19.75 -2.55
N TYR A 126 -2.21 19.63 -3.64
CA TYR A 126 -1.01 18.80 -3.71
C TYR A 126 0.11 19.43 -2.89
N GLY A 127 0.86 18.60 -2.17
CA GLY A 127 2.03 19.03 -1.43
C GLY A 127 3.14 17.99 -1.44
N THR A 128 4.35 18.44 -1.15
CA THR A 128 5.47 17.56 -0.83
C THR A 128 6.14 17.99 0.46
N ARG A 129 6.73 17.03 1.16
CA ARG A 129 7.54 17.29 2.36
C ARG A 129 8.77 16.40 2.39
N ILE A 130 9.79 16.90 3.08
CA ILE A 130 10.93 16.08 3.50
C ILE A 130 10.70 15.67 4.95
N ILE A 131 10.65 14.38 5.21
CA ILE A 131 10.53 13.82 6.55
C ILE A 131 11.92 13.36 7.00
N SER A 132 12.30 13.73 8.22
CA SER A 132 13.58 13.34 8.81
C SER A 132 13.65 11.81 9.00
N LYS A 133 14.88 11.27 9.10
CA LYS A 133 15.10 9.85 9.38
C LYS A 133 14.43 9.41 10.68
N SER A 134 14.44 10.26 11.71
CA SER A 134 13.80 9.97 13.01
C SER A 134 12.30 9.90 12.88
N SER A 135 11.67 10.91 12.28
CA SER A 135 10.22 10.94 12.11
C SER A 135 9.73 9.84 11.17
N ALA A 136 10.48 9.50 10.12
CA ALA A 136 10.11 8.43 9.20
C ALA A 136 9.91 7.08 9.89
N ARG A 137 10.65 6.78 10.96
CA ARG A 137 10.50 5.51 11.71
C ARG A 137 9.19 5.41 12.50
N ASN A 138 8.48 6.52 12.70
CA ASN A 138 7.23 6.56 13.47
C ASN A 138 5.99 6.31 12.61
N TYR A 139 6.17 5.98 11.33
CA TYR A 139 5.09 5.71 10.40
C TYR A 139 4.99 4.23 10.04
N ASN A 140 3.81 3.87 9.58
CA ASN A 140 3.53 2.60 8.95
C ASN A 140 3.80 2.70 7.44
N TYR A 141 4.16 1.59 6.80
CA TYR A 141 4.42 1.53 5.38
C TYR A 141 3.71 0.36 4.71
N ILE A 142 3.10 0.65 3.56
CA ILE A 142 2.45 -0.32 2.67
C ILE A 142 3.28 -0.36 1.38
N TYR A 143 3.76 -1.54 0.99
CA TYR A 143 4.79 -1.69 -0.03
C TYR A 143 4.26 -1.87 -1.45
#